data_AF-A0A661PTC7-F1
#
_entry.id   AF-A0A661PTC7-F1
#
_cell.length_a   1.000
_cell.length_b   1.000
_cell.length_c   1.000
_cell.angle_alpha   90.00
_cell.angle_beta   90.00
_cell.angle_gamma   90.00
#
_symmetry.space_group_name_H-M   'P 1'
#
loop_
_entity.id
_entity.type
_entity.pdbx_description
1 polymer ?
#
loop_
_entity_poly.entity_id
_entity_poly.type
_entity_poly.pdbx_seq_one_letter_code
_entity_poly.pdbx_strand_id
1 'polypeptide(L)' 'MDKLGFSIRSFTRILMPARTIAGLDGIEQIEIAHLAVAIQTCGQDYKSE' A
#
# COMPACT_ATOMS: atom_id res chain seq x y z
N MET A 1 -5.07 14.46 15.61
CA MET A 1 -3.80 14.23 14.87
C MET A 1 -4.15 13.31 13.73
N ASP A 2 -4.89 13.86 12.77
CA ASP A 2 -5.61 13.12 11.74
C ASP A 2 -4.98 13.51 10.41
N LYS A 3 -3.71 13.12 10.25
CA LYS A 3 -2.93 13.39 9.04
C LYS A 3 -3.36 12.39 7.97
N LEU A 4 -4.04 12.94 6.95
CA LEU A 4 -4.72 12.26 5.85
C LEU A 4 -5.98 11.55 6.35
N GLY A 5 -7.15 11.85 5.78
CA GLY A 5 -8.44 11.24 6.15
C GLY A 5 -8.55 9.73 5.86
N PHE A 6 -7.44 9.02 5.91
CA PHE A 6 -7.32 7.59 5.80
C PHE A 6 -7.49 6.97 7.19
N SER A 7 -8.50 6.11 7.32
CA SER A 7 -8.66 5.27 8.51
C SER A 7 -7.42 4.39 8.68
N ILE A 8 -7.14 3.92 9.90
CA ILE A 8 -6.13 2.88 10.17
C ILE A 8 -6.28 1.70 9.19
N ARG A 9 -7.52 1.36 8.80
CA ARG A 9 -7.80 0.35 7.77
C ARG A 9 -7.26 0.69 6.39
N SER A 10 -7.30 1.96 6.00
CA SER A 10 -6.77 2.40 4.70
C SER A 10 -5.25 2.29 4.67
N PHE A 11 -4.59 2.58 5.81
CA PHE A 11 -3.14 2.35 5.93
C PHE A 11 -2.77 0.87 5.85
N THR A 12 -3.52 -0.03 6.52
CA THR A 12 -3.23 -1.46 6.44
C THR A 12 -3.45 -2.05 5.04
N ARG A 13 -4.44 -1.55 4.29
CA ARG A 13 -4.66 -1.96 2.88
C ARG A 13 -3.50 -1.59 1.96
N ILE A 14 -2.69 -0.59 2.29
CA ILE A 14 -1.51 -0.19 1.52
C ILE A 14 -0.26 -0.92 2.02
N LEU A 15 -0.05 -0.97 3.34
CA LEU A 15 1.19 -1.52 3.92
C LEU A 15 1.32 -3.04 3.75
N MET A 16 0.20 -3.78 3.80
CA MET A 16 0.22 -5.23 3.59
C MET A 16 0.71 -5.62 2.19
N PRO A 17 0.11 -5.14 1.08
CA PRO A 17 0.63 -5.45 -0.25
C PRO A 17 2.01 -4.83 -0.51
N ALA A 18 2.34 -3.66 0.03
CA ALA A 18 3.68 -3.10 -0.09
C ALA A 18 4.75 -4.02 0.52
N ARG A 19 4.46 -4.65 1.67
CA ARG A 19 5.33 -5.68 2.26
C ARG A 19 5.42 -6.92 1.39
N THR A 20 4.32 -7.36 0.81
CA THR A 20 4.32 -8.51 -0.11
C THR A 20 5.20 -8.24 -1.33
N ILE A 21 5.06 -7.07 -1.96
CA ILE A 21 5.85 -6.68 -3.14
C ILE A 21 7.34 -6.61 -2.77
N ALA A 22 7.68 -5.99 -1.64
CA ALA A 22 9.06 -5.98 -1.15
C ALA A 22 9.62 -7.41 -0.94
N GLY A 23 8.78 -8.31 -0.41
CA GLY A 23 9.14 -9.72 -0.25
C GLY A 23 9.35 -10.45 -1.58
N LEU A 24 8.59 -10.11 -2.63
CA LEU A 24 8.77 -10.65 -3.99
C LEU A 24 10.07 -10.15 -4.64
N ASP A 25 10.45 -8.91 -4.37
CA ASP A 25 11.73 -8.33 -4.82
C ASP A 25 12.92 -8.79 -3.96
N GLY A 26 12.68 -9.57 -2.89
CA GLY A 26 13.72 -10.03 -1.97
C GLY A 26 14.34 -8.91 -1.13
N ILE A 27 13.66 -7.76 -1.03
CA ILE A 27 14.12 -6.58 -0.30
C ILE A 27 13.46 -6.56 1.07
N GLU A 28 14.28 -6.46 2.12
CA GLU A 28 13.79 -6.46 3.50
C GLU A 28 13.07 -5.16 3.86
N GLN A 29 13.47 -4.04 3.25
CA GLN A 29 12.91 -2.72 3.46
C GLN A 29 11.85 -2.38 2.42
N ILE A 30 10.78 -1.71 2.86
CA ILE A 30 9.78 -1.18 1.92
C ILE A 30 10.35 0.09 1.29
N GLU A 31 10.52 0.06 -0.02
CA GLU A 31 10.94 1.21 -0.81
C GLU A 31 9.74 1.96 -1.41
N ILE A 32 10.00 3.17 -1.91
CA ILE A 32 9.00 4.04 -2.53
C ILE A 32 8.31 3.34 -3.71
N ALA A 33 9.04 2.51 -4.46
CA ALA A 33 8.48 1.72 -5.56
C ALA A 33 7.39 0.75 -5.09
N HIS A 34 7.63 0.00 -4.01
CA HIS A 34 6.64 -0.93 -3.45
C HIS A 34 5.40 -0.21 -2.95
N LEU A 35 5.59 0.96 -2.34
CA LEU A 35 4.49 1.81 -1.87
C LEU A 35 3.65 2.36 -3.04
N ALA A 36 4.31 2.80 -4.12
CA ALA A 36 3.64 3.34 -5.31
C ALA A 36 2.73 2.30 -5.96
N VAL A 37 3.22 1.06 -6.11
CA VAL A 37 2.43 -0.05 -6.65
C VAL A 37 1.25 -0.37 -5.72
N ALA A 38 1.48 -0.50 -4.42
CA ALA A 38 0.42 -0.79 -3.44
C ALA A 38 -0.69 0.29 -3.41
N ILE A 39 -0.32 1.56 -3.51
CA ILE A 39 -1.27 2.68 -3.59
C ILE A 39 -2.09 2.59 -4.88
N GLN A 40 -1.44 2.30 -6.01
CA GLN A 40 -2.10 2.20 -7.29
C GLN A 40 -3.11 1.05 -7.32
N THR A 41 -2.75 -0.12 -6.77
CA THR A 41 -3.66 -1.26 -6.59
C THR A 41 -4.86 -0.90 -5.72
N CYS A 42 -4.65 -0.25 -4.57
CA CYS A 42 -5.75 0.21 -3.71
C CYS A 42 -6.72 1.19 -4.40
N GLY A 43 -6.23 2.03 -5.31
CA GLY A 43 -7.07 2.94 -6.09
C GLY A 43 -7.88 2.22 -7.17
N GLN A 44 -7.39 1.10 -7.70
CA GLN A 44 -8.14 0.27 -8.65
C GLN A 44 -9.25 -0.52 -7.95
N ASP A 45 -9.01 -1.02 -6.74
CA ASP A 45 -10.01 -1.66 -5.87
C ASP A 45 -11.26 -0.79 -5.64
N TYR A 46 -11.11 0.55 -5.69
CA TYR A 46 -12.20 1.50 -5.51
C TYR A 46 -12.97 1.80 -6.82
N LYS A 47 -12.38 1.51 -7.99
CA LYS A 47 -13.00 1.73 -9.31
C LYS A 47 -13.75 0.50 -9.83
N SER A 48 -13.64 -0.63 -9.14
CA SER A 48 -14.41 -1.84 -9.42
C SER A 48 -15.71 -1.86 -8.61
N GLU A 49 -16.53 -0.82 -8.75
CA GLU A 49 -17.95 -0.76 -8.33
C GLU A 49 -18.75 0.01 -9.38
#